data_AF-A0A0K6FVU8-F1
#
_entry.id   AF-A0A0K6FVU8-F1
#
_cell.length_a   1.000
_cell.length_b   1.000
_cell.length_c   1.000
_cell.angle_alpha   90.00
_cell.angle_beta   90.00
_cell.angle_gamma   90.00
#
_symmetry.space_group_name_H-M   'P 1'
#
loop_
_entity.id
_entity.type
_entity.pdbx_description
1 polymer ?
#
loop_
_entity_poly.entity_id
_entity_poly.type
_entity_poly.pdbx_seq_one_letter_code
_entity_poly.pdbx_strand_id
1 'polypeptide(L)'
;MQPALNPEGPYQRDVVLVDRWSIVAKHRYTRGDVVSLRSPLDPNLIIVKRILALGGDTIETLPPYPDKEVRVPDGYAWVEGDEPFRSRDSNHFGPVPLGLIESRIALVLWPFKRFGPVPQRVGTKRVYIENPQEKRRRLMAQPIE
;
A
#
# COMPACT_ATOMS: atom_id res chain seq x y z
N MET A 1 -10.39 -5.07 3.16
CA MET A 1 -10.36 -3.58 3.21
C MET A 1 -11.38 -2.98 4.16
N GLN A 2 -11.98 -3.77 5.04
CA GLN A 2 -12.79 -3.22 6.13
C GLN A 2 -11.86 -2.52 7.14
N PRO A 3 -12.24 -1.38 7.74
CA PRO A 3 -13.50 -0.68 7.59
C PRO A 3 -13.50 0.39 6.47
N ALA A 4 -12.39 0.64 5.76
CA ALA A 4 -12.35 1.69 4.75
C ALA A 4 -13.33 1.44 3.58
N LEU A 5 -13.50 0.18 3.20
CA LEU A 5 -14.49 -0.26 2.22
C LEU A 5 -15.37 -1.35 2.83
N ASN A 6 -16.68 -1.29 2.56
CA ASN A 6 -17.72 -2.21 3.01
C ASN A 6 -17.73 -2.45 4.55
N PRO A 7 -17.81 -1.41 5.39
CA PRO A 7 -17.63 -1.50 6.84
C PRO A 7 -18.70 -2.35 7.53
N GLU A 8 -19.93 -2.41 7.02
CA GLU A 8 -21.04 -3.13 7.66
C GLU A 8 -21.04 -4.65 7.37
N GLY A 9 -20.04 -5.15 6.63
CA GLY A 9 -19.93 -6.58 6.32
C GLY A 9 -19.93 -6.89 4.82
N PRO A 10 -19.90 -8.19 4.47
CA PRO A 10 -19.78 -8.64 3.08
C PRO A 10 -21.03 -8.39 2.23
N TYR A 11 -22.18 -8.07 2.85
CA TYR A 11 -23.44 -7.86 2.15
C TYR A 11 -23.65 -6.41 1.70
N GLN A 12 -22.90 -5.45 2.26
CA GLN A 12 -22.90 -4.06 1.82
C GLN A 12 -21.82 -3.86 0.76
N ARG A 13 -22.14 -3.14 -0.32
CA ARG A 13 -21.22 -2.86 -1.42
C ARG A 13 -21.06 -1.37 -1.64
N ASP A 14 -19.83 -0.90 -1.47
CA ASP A 14 -19.41 0.42 -1.88
C ASP A 14 -19.21 0.45 -3.39
N VAL A 15 -19.79 1.47 -4.03
CA VAL A 15 -19.40 1.85 -5.38
C VAL A 15 -18.35 2.93 -5.25
N VAL A 16 -17.21 2.75 -5.91
CA VAL A 16 -16.05 3.64 -5.76
C VAL A 16 -15.61 4.23 -7.10
N LEU A 17 -15.06 5.43 -7.05
CA LEU A 17 -14.35 6.03 -8.17
C LEU A 17 -12.88 5.59 -8.13
N VAL A 18 -12.43 5.01 -9.24
CA VAL A 18 -11.03 4.62 -9.46
C VAL A 18 -10.30 5.62 -10.35
N ASP A 19 -9.16 6.07 -9.88
CA ASP A 19 -8.26 7.01 -10.55
C ASP A 19 -7.08 6.21 -11.13
N ARG A 20 -7.20 5.82 -12.41
CA ARG A 20 -6.13 5.16 -13.17
C ARG A 20 -5.09 6.14 -13.68
N TRP A 21 -5.47 7.40 -13.90
CA TRP A 21 -4.60 8.40 -14.51
C TRP A 21 -3.43 8.77 -13.61
N SER A 22 -3.68 8.96 -12.30
CA SER A 22 -2.60 9.27 -11.36
C SER A 22 -1.54 8.17 -11.28
N ILE A 23 -1.93 6.91 -11.48
CA ILE A 23 -1.04 5.76 -11.46
C ILE A 23 -0.32 5.59 -12.79
N VAL A 24 -1.06 5.42 -13.89
CA VAL A 24 -0.50 5.01 -15.18
C VAL A 24 0.24 6.16 -15.88
N ALA A 25 -0.30 7.37 -15.84
CA ALA A 25 0.28 8.50 -16.57
C ALA A 25 1.24 9.34 -15.72
N LYS A 26 1.02 9.39 -14.39
CA LYS A 26 1.81 10.24 -13.49
C LYS A 26 2.72 9.49 -12.54
N HIS A 27 2.65 8.16 -12.48
CA HIS A 27 3.41 7.32 -11.54
C HIS A 27 3.36 7.84 -10.09
N ARG A 28 2.19 8.37 -9.69
CA ARG A 28 2.02 9.01 -8.39
C ARG A 28 1.49 7.99 -7.39
N TYR A 29 2.37 7.55 -6.50
CA TYR A 29 2.05 6.66 -5.39
C TYR A 29 2.26 7.40 -4.07
N THR A 30 1.29 7.35 -3.17
CA THR A 30 1.42 7.99 -1.85
C THR A 30 1.12 6.98 -0.75
N ARG A 31 1.87 7.07 0.35
CA ARG A 31 1.58 6.27 1.56
C ARG A 31 0.15 6.55 2.03
N GLY A 32 -0.55 5.51 2.43
CA GLY A 32 -1.95 5.56 2.81
C GLY A 32 -2.92 5.52 1.64
N ASP A 33 -2.48 5.53 0.37
CA ASP A 33 -3.39 5.32 -0.75
C ASP A 33 -3.97 3.91 -0.72
N VAL A 34 -5.28 3.81 -0.98
CA VAL A 34 -5.93 2.53 -1.28
C VAL A 34 -5.84 2.32 -2.78
N VAL A 35 -5.33 1.17 -3.19
CA VAL A 35 -5.03 0.88 -4.59
C VAL A 35 -5.57 -0.48 -5.01
N SER A 36 -5.95 -0.59 -6.29
CA SER A 36 -6.12 -1.88 -6.94
C SER A 36 -4.81 -2.30 -7.59
N LEU A 37 -4.44 -3.56 -7.42
CA LEU A 37 -3.25 -4.12 -8.04
C LEU A 37 -3.53 -5.56 -8.50
N ARG A 38 -2.80 -5.98 -9.53
CA ARG A 38 -2.76 -7.38 -9.91
C ARG A 38 -2.03 -8.19 -8.85
N SER A 39 -2.61 -9.31 -8.43
CA SER A 39 -2.02 -10.15 -7.40
C SER A 39 -0.69 -10.72 -7.90
N PRO A 40 0.40 -10.61 -7.12
CA PRO A 40 1.67 -11.23 -7.47
C PRO A 40 1.62 -12.77 -7.43
N LEU A 41 0.60 -13.34 -6.76
CA LEU A 41 0.42 -14.78 -6.61
C LEU A 41 -0.54 -15.39 -7.65
N ASP A 42 -1.42 -14.57 -8.23
CA ASP A 42 -2.37 -14.98 -9.26
C ASP A 42 -2.63 -13.82 -10.22
N PRO A 43 -2.04 -13.84 -11.43
CA PRO A 43 -2.20 -12.76 -12.41
C PRO A 43 -3.64 -12.51 -12.87
N ASN A 44 -4.56 -13.46 -12.65
CA ASN A 44 -5.97 -13.30 -13.01
C ASN A 44 -6.79 -12.59 -11.93
N LEU A 45 -6.20 -12.36 -10.75
CA LEU A 45 -6.87 -11.76 -9.60
C LEU A 45 -6.42 -10.31 -9.39
N ILE A 46 -7.38 -9.39 -9.38
CA ILE A 46 -7.17 -8.02 -8.89
C ILE A 46 -7.53 -7.96 -7.41
N ILE A 47 -6.59 -7.47 -6.61
CA ILE A 47 -6.76 -7.26 -5.16
C ILE A 47 -6.77 -5.77 -4.84
N VAL A 48 -7.43 -5.41 -3.75
CA VAL A 48 -7.43 -4.03 -3.21
C VAL A 48 -6.70 -4.02 -1.89
N LYS A 49 -5.69 -3.16 -1.77
CA LYS A 49 -4.82 -3.00 -0.59
C LYS A 49 -4.49 -1.55 -0.33
N ARG A 50 -3.95 -1.25 0.84
CA ARG A 50 -3.41 0.06 1.19
C ARG A 50 -1.89 0.04 1.13
N ILE A 51 -1.30 1.05 0.50
CA ILE A 51 0.14 1.29 0.54
C ILE A 51 0.51 1.75 1.95
N LEU A 52 1.32 0.97 2.67
CA LEU A 52 1.86 1.38 3.96
C LEU A 52 3.24 2.01 3.82
N ALA A 53 4.09 1.41 2.98
CA ALA A 53 5.46 1.85 2.74
C ALA A 53 5.80 1.83 1.25
N LEU A 54 6.74 2.68 0.87
CA LEU A 54 7.28 2.84 -0.49
C LEU A 54 8.80 2.62 -0.45
N GLY A 55 9.41 2.49 -1.64
CA GLY A 55 10.85 2.33 -1.79
C GLY A 55 11.68 3.27 -0.89
N GLY A 56 12.64 2.68 -0.20
CA GLY A 56 13.51 3.35 0.77
C GLY A 56 13.01 3.35 2.21
N ASP A 57 11.73 3.08 2.47
CA ASP A 57 11.22 2.90 3.83
C ASP A 57 11.64 1.57 4.43
N THR A 58 11.66 1.51 5.76
CA THR A 58 11.69 0.26 6.52
C THR A 58 10.34 0.05 7.18
N ILE A 59 9.85 -1.19 7.18
CA ILE A 59 8.59 -1.54 7.84
C ILE A 59 8.75 -2.76 8.75
N GLU A 60 8.18 -2.69 9.96
CA GLU A 60 7.95 -3.87 10.81
C GLU A 60 6.86 -4.73 10.19
N THR A 61 7.22 -5.97 9.87
CA THR A 61 6.31 -6.93 9.25
C THR A 61 5.45 -7.61 10.32
N LEU A 62 4.43 -8.31 9.86
CA LEU A 62 3.59 -9.19 10.69
C LEU A 62 3.78 -10.64 10.25
N PRO A 63 3.56 -11.61 11.15
CA PRO A 63 3.43 -13.00 10.75
C PRO A 63 2.38 -13.16 9.64
N PRO A 64 2.61 -14.01 8.63
CA PRO A 64 3.63 -15.08 8.59
C PRO A 64 4.96 -14.68 7.93
N TYR A 65 5.25 -13.39 7.74
CA TYR A 65 6.50 -12.98 7.09
C TYR A 65 7.72 -13.42 7.92
N PRO A 66 8.80 -13.95 7.30
CA PRO A 66 9.92 -14.56 8.04
C PRO A 66 10.74 -13.54 8.84
N ASP A 67 10.97 -12.35 8.27
CA ASP A 67 11.80 -11.31 8.87
C ASP A 67 10.95 -10.30 9.61
N LYS A 68 11.34 -9.90 10.83
CA LYS A 68 10.59 -8.90 11.63
C LYS A 68 10.52 -7.52 10.99
N GLU A 69 11.49 -7.18 10.15
CA GLU A 69 11.56 -5.90 9.46
C GLU A 69 12.04 -6.10 8.03
N VAL A 70 11.52 -5.27 7.13
CA VAL A 70 11.92 -5.25 5.72
C VAL A 70 12.17 -3.83 5.29
N ARG A 71 13.30 -3.60 4.62
CA ARG A 71 13.52 -2.40 3.82
C ARG A 71 12.86 -2.58 2.46
N VAL A 72 11.91 -1.71 2.13
CA VAL A 72 11.20 -1.76 0.85
C VAL A 72 12.18 -1.34 -0.28
N PRO A 73 12.40 -2.19 -1.29
CA PRO A 73 13.27 -1.84 -2.41
C PRO A 73 12.73 -0.65 -3.23
N ASP A 74 13.61 0.09 -3.88
CA ASP A 74 13.21 1.15 -4.81
C ASP A 74 12.38 0.56 -5.96
N GLY A 75 11.29 1.24 -6.32
CA GLY A 75 10.34 0.73 -7.32
C GLY A 75 9.32 -0.28 -6.79
N TYR A 76 9.33 -0.56 -5.48
CA TYR A 76 8.37 -1.44 -4.81
C TYR A 76 7.53 -0.69 -3.77
N ALA A 77 6.43 -1.31 -3.37
CA ALA A 77 5.58 -0.89 -2.27
C ALA A 77 5.31 -2.06 -1.32
N TRP A 78 5.16 -1.76 -0.03
CA TRP A 78 4.55 -2.68 0.93
C TRP A 78 3.07 -2.35 1.06
N VAL A 79 2.22 -3.32 0.74
CA VAL A 79 0.76 -3.17 0.74
C VAL A 79 0.08 -4.14 1.72
N GLU A 80 -0.87 -3.65 2.49
CA GLU A 80 -1.62 -4.43 3.48
C GLU A 80 -3.13 -4.20 3.39
N GLY A 81 -3.90 -5.17 3.88
CA GLY A 81 -5.33 -4.97 4.08
C GLY A 81 -5.61 -4.13 5.33
N ASP A 82 -6.66 -3.30 5.30
CA ASP A 82 -7.12 -2.57 6.51
C ASP A 82 -7.64 -3.50 7.63
N GLU A 83 -7.88 -4.76 7.29
CA GLU A 83 -8.27 -5.83 8.21
C GLU A 83 -7.21 -6.95 8.14
N PRO A 84 -6.32 -7.04 9.16
CA PRO A 84 -5.11 -7.88 9.10
C PRO A 84 -5.37 -9.38 8.92
N PHE A 85 -6.56 -9.88 9.28
CA PHE A 85 -6.82 -11.32 9.40
C PHE A 85 -7.66 -11.93 8.27
N ARG A 86 -8.15 -11.11 7.33
CA ARG A 86 -9.07 -11.58 6.28
C ARG A 86 -8.49 -11.67 4.89
N SER A 87 -7.23 -11.26 4.68
CA SER A 87 -6.73 -11.15 3.32
C SER A 87 -5.22 -11.35 3.20
N ARG A 88 -4.78 -12.11 2.19
CA ARG A 88 -3.36 -12.21 1.84
C ARG A 88 -2.85 -10.87 1.35
N ASP A 89 -1.70 -10.47 1.86
CA ASP A 89 -1.05 -9.18 1.57
C ASP A 89 0.48 -9.31 1.62
N SER A 90 1.21 -8.20 1.75
CA SER A 90 2.69 -8.22 1.71
C SER A 90 3.31 -9.04 2.82
N ASN A 91 2.62 -9.27 3.94
CA ASN A 91 3.10 -10.20 4.97
C ASN A 91 3.14 -11.66 4.47
N HIS A 92 2.51 -11.96 3.33
CA HIS A 92 2.48 -13.30 2.73
C HIS A 92 3.32 -13.42 1.45
N PHE A 93 3.45 -12.33 0.68
CA PHE A 93 4.14 -12.36 -0.62
C PHE A 93 5.28 -11.33 -0.75
N GLY A 94 5.53 -10.54 0.29
CA GLY A 94 6.57 -9.50 0.31
C GLY A 94 6.21 -8.21 -0.42
N PRO A 95 7.20 -7.34 -0.66
CA PRO A 95 7.01 -6.10 -1.40
C PRO A 95 6.52 -6.36 -2.83
N VAL A 96 5.64 -5.49 -3.32
CA VAL A 96 5.07 -5.59 -4.68
C VAL A 96 5.70 -4.54 -5.61
N PRO A 97 6.05 -4.90 -6.85
CA PRO A 97 6.45 -3.92 -7.85
C PRO A 97 5.36 -2.87 -8.06
N LEU A 98 5.73 -1.59 -8.14
CA LEU A 98 4.77 -0.50 -8.40
C LEU A 98 4.02 -0.67 -9.73
N GLY A 99 4.62 -1.38 -10.70
CA GLY A 99 3.99 -1.69 -11.98
C GLY A 99 2.79 -2.65 -11.90
N LEU A 100 2.61 -3.37 -10.79
CA LEU A 100 1.41 -4.19 -10.56
C LEU A 100 0.20 -3.34 -10.13
N ILE A 101 0.42 -2.11 -9.68
CA ILE A 101 -0.64 -1.21 -9.23
C ILE A 101 -1.31 -0.59 -10.45
N GLU A 102 -2.62 -0.80 -10.58
CA GLU A 102 -3.41 -0.40 -11.76
C GLU A 102 -4.19 0.91 -11.52
N SER A 103 -4.64 1.16 -10.28
CA SER A 103 -5.45 2.34 -9.97
C SER A 103 -5.42 2.71 -8.49
N ARG A 104 -5.71 3.98 -8.19
CA ARG A 104 -5.99 4.47 -6.84
C ARG A 104 -7.50 4.57 -6.63
N ILE A 105 -8.00 4.11 -5.49
CA ILE A 105 -9.39 4.30 -5.09
C ILE A 105 -9.52 5.67 -4.44
N ALA A 106 -10.13 6.61 -5.15
CA ALA A 106 -10.16 8.02 -4.77
C ALA A 106 -11.36 8.41 -3.92
N LEU A 107 -12.55 7.90 -4.25
CA LEU A 107 -13.82 8.35 -3.69
C LEU A 107 -14.79 7.17 -3.50
N VAL A 108 -15.57 7.19 -2.44
CA VAL A 108 -16.79 6.38 -2.30
C VAL A 108 -17.95 7.18 -2.92
N LEU A 109 -18.63 6.60 -3.91
CA LEU A 109 -19.76 7.19 -4.62
C LEU A 109 -21.10 6.78 -4.00
N TRP A 110 -21.20 5.54 -3.53
CA TRP A 110 -22.40 4.97 -2.92
C TRP A 110 -22.00 3.95 -1.84
N PRO A 111 -22.73 3.82 -0.71
CA PRO A 111 -23.97 4.52 -0.35
C PRO A 111 -23.78 6.01 -0.09
N PHE A 112 -24.78 6.86 -0.41
CA PHE A 112 -24.64 8.32 -0.29
C PHE A 112 -24.27 8.81 1.11
N LYS A 113 -24.67 8.08 2.17
CA LYS A 113 -24.26 8.37 3.55
C LYS A 113 -22.74 8.34 3.76
N ARG A 114 -22.01 7.69 2.85
CA ARG A 114 -20.55 7.53 2.86
C ARG A 114 -19.88 8.22 1.69
N PHE A 115 -20.62 9.01 0.91
CA PHE A 115 -20.06 9.77 -0.19
C PHE A 115 -18.90 10.64 0.31
N GLY A 116 -17.73 10.48 -0.28
CA GLY A 116 -16.55 11.22 0.16
C GLY A 116 -15.22 10.52 -0.16
N PRO A 117 -14.10 11.21 0.09
CA PRO A 117 -12.78 10.67 -0.17
C PRO A 117 -12.51 9.42 0.67
N VAL A 118 -11.82 8.44 0.08
CA VAL A 118 -11.35 7.29 0.85
C VAL A 118 -10.33 7.78 1.88
N PRO A 119 -10.48 7.47 3.18
CA PRO A 119 -9.57 7.95 4.20
C PRO A 119 -8.12 7.54 3.90
N GLN A 120 -7.21 8.51 3.85
CA GLN A 120 -5.78 8.24 3.82
C GLN A 120 -5.32 7.95 5.25
N ARG A 121 -5.14 6.67 5.56
CA ARG A 121 -4.54 6.25 6.83
C ARG A 121 -3.03 6.27 6.67
N VAL A 122 -2.42 7.38 7.08
CA VAL A 122 -0.97 7.55 7.13
C VAL A 122 -0.55 7.50 8.60
N GLY A 123 0.49 6.74 8.94
CA GLY A 123 1.05 6.72 10.29
C GLY A 123 0.84 5.44 11.10
N THR A 124 1.07 4.27 10.48
CA THR A 124 1.36 3.10 11.33
C THR A 124 2.72 3.31 11.99
N LYS A 125 2.82 3.05 13.30
CA LYS A 125 4.10 3.09 14.05
C LYS A 125 5.15 2.11 13.50
N ARG A 126 4.71 1.18 12.62
CA ARG A 126 5.54 0.17 11.97
C ARG A 126 6.39 0.69 10.82
N VAL A 127 6.14 1.89 10.29
CA VAL A 127 6.90 2.41 9.13
C VAL A 127 7.91 3.45 9.60
N TYR A 128 9.18 3.15 9.37
CA TYR A 128 10.32 4.04 9.60
C TYR A 128 10.77 4.62 8.28
N ILE A 129 10.63 5.93 8.14
CA ILE A 129 11.06 6.66 6.96
C ILE A 129 12.52 7.03 7.15
N GLU A 130 13.42 6.52 6.30
CA GLU A 130 14.83 6.90 6.34
C GLU A 130 14.94 8.40 6.05
N ASN A 131 15.47 9.17 7.00
CA ASN A 131 15.60 10.62 6.86
C ASN A 131 16.52 10.93 5.66
N PRO A 132 16.10 11.77 4.69
CA PRO A 132 16.93 12.13 3.53
C PRO A 132 18.33 12.65 3.89
N GLN A 133 18.47 13.31 5.04
CA GLN A 133 19.75 13.80 5.57
C GLN A 133 20.63 12.66 6.08
N GLU A 134 20.05 11.68 6.79
CA GLU A 134 20.78 10.48 7.23
C GLU A 134 21.18 9.60 6.05
N LYS A 135 20.30 9.44 5.05
CA LYS A 135 20.61 8.72 3.79
C LYS A 135 21.81 9.35 3.08
N ARG A 136 21.83 10.68 2.93
CA ARG A 136 22.99 11.42 2.37
C ARG A 136 24.26 11.20 3.20
N ARG A 137 24.15 11.31 4.53
CA ARG A 137 25.30 11.13 5.43
C ARG A 137 25.87 9.71 5.38
N ARG A 138 25.02 8.69 5.27
CA ARG A 138 25.42 7.28 5.13
C ARG A 138 26.11 7.02 3.79
N LEU A 139 25.55 7.53 2.69
CA LEU A 139 26.15 7.42 1.35
C LEU A 139 27.52 8.13 1.27
N MET A 140 27.67 9.29 1.93
CA MET A 140 28.95 10.00 2.01
C MET A 140 29.97 9.33 2.93
N ALA A 141 29.54 8.46 3.84
CA ALA A 141 30.40 7.76 4.79
C ALA A 141 30.83 6.36 4.31
N GLN A 142 30.32 5.88 3.16
CA GLN A 142 30.83 4.65 2.56
C GLN A 142 32.17 4.94 1.86
N PRO A 143 33.22 4.11 2.08
CA PRO A 143 34.47 4.27 1.36
C PRO A 143 34.19 4.11 -0.14
N ILE A 144 34.74 5.02 -0.94
CA ILE A 144 34.75 4.88 -2.40
C ILE A 144 35.79 3.79 -2.68
N GLU A 145 35.35 2.60 -3.10
CA GLU A 145 36.22 1.58 -3.69
C GLU A 145 36.76 2.03 -5.05
#